data_AF-A0A4S4MVU4-F1
#
_entry.id   AF-A0A4S4MVU4-F1
#
_cell.length_a   1.000
_cell.length_b   1.000
_cell.length_c   1.000
_cell.angle_alpha   90.00
_cell.angle_beta   90.00
_cell.angle_gamma   90.00
#
_symmetry.space_group_name_H-M   'P 1'
#
loop_
_entity.id
_entity.type
_entity.pdbx_description
1 polymer ?
#
loop_
_entity_poly.entity_id
_entity_poly.type
_entity_poly.pdbx_seq_one_letter_code
_entity_poly.pdbx_strand_id
1 'polypeptide(L)'
;MQLLIDSFLLTGKPERGSIQYAYKRYRNPYANLPKDQRTTSGVALLLIHCINTHKETWEPTIESLFELQSSANGGNNGNIVEVWSMDSPNHGYAAYLNEEVLFTRPEIVNWSTYSDGLKMIMKSGLISGDHVIGVGHSAGATCVVLSLDGCPLDRIPYSSLILVEPPMLSRPLLEKMLSSSDGTNLLHMVIKAVLKRKDVWSSREEARQFFAKRYPWKKWDPRVLDFFIDYGLRDLPTATYPDRQEGVTLACPREQEAATYTLYEGGVRSLELLSVYCPVVPVHCIIGGRPDLISDETRAAIWDVNEGRRMASIATVEGAGHMVAQESPHGTADAIWNIVNSKQAVLSAKREMRTHNWNHDT
;
A
#
# COMPACT_ATOMS: atom_id res chain seq x y z
N MET A 1 14.43 10.58 14.34
CA MET A 1 13.68 10.83 15.60
C MET A 1 13.04 9.53 16.09
N GLN A 2 12.95 9.24 17.40
CA GLN A 2 12.28 8.01 17.88
C GLN A 2 10.75 8.20 17.88
N LEU A 3 10.03 7.38 17.11
CA LEU A 3 8.57 7.41 17.01
C LEU A 3 7.90 6.58 18.11
N LEU A 4 6.67 6.95 18.49
CA LEU A 4 5.79 6.06 19.25
C LEU A 4 5.15 5.06 18.30
N ILE A 5 5.37 3.77 18.55
CA ILE A 5 4.89 2.68 17.70
C ILE A 5 3.96 1.78 18.52
N ASP A 6 2.69 1.71 18.12
CA ASP A 6 1.70 0.83 18.73
C ASP A 6 1.30 -0.27 17.73
N SER A 7 1.10 -1.50 18.20
CA SER A 7 0.63 -2.62 17.37
C SER A 7 -0.84 -2.93 17.65
N PHE A 8 -1.59 -3.24 16.59
CA PHE A 8 -3.01 -3.59 16.69
C PHE A 8 -3.32 -4.84 15.87
N LEU A 9 -4.26 -5.64 16.36
CA LEU A 9 -4.83 -6.78 15.65
C LEU A 9 -6.33 -6.57 15.53
N LEU A 10 -6.87 -6.76 14.33
CA LEU A 10 -8.31 -6.81 14.11
C LEU A 10 -8.67 -8.15 13.44
N THR A 11 -9.72 -8.80 13.94
CA THR A 11 -10.19 -10.08 13.43
C THR A 11 -11.35 -9.87 12.46
N GLY A 12 -11.19 -10.37 11.24
CA GLY A 12 -12.22 -10.41 10.21
C GLY A 12 -13.41 -11.28 10.61
N LYS A 13 -14.46 -11.27 9.80
CA LYS A 13 -15.70 -11.97 10.14
C LYS A 13 -15.54 -13.50 10.08
N PRO A 14 -16.23 -14.27 10.95
CA PRO A 14 -16.17 -15.73 10.94
C PRO A 14 -16.54 -16.36 9.59
N GLU A 15 -17.54 -15.83 8.90
CA GLU A 15 -17.96 -16.30 7.57
C GLU A 15 -16.88 -16.12 6.49
N ARG A 16 -15.87 -15.28 6.75
CA ARG A 16 -14.68 -15.09 5.89
C ARG A 16 -13.43 -15.76 6.46
N GLY A 17 -13.57 -16.59 7.50
CA GLY A 17 -12.47 -17.36 8.11
C GLY A 17 -11.73 -16.68 9.23
N SER A 18 -12.30 -15.62 9.84
CA SER A 18 -11.66 -14.93 10.96
C SER A 18 -10.23 -14.47 10.68
N ILE A 19 -9.97 -14.04 9.43
CA ILE A 19 -8.68 -13.54 8.97
C ILE A 19 -8.19 -12.45 9.92
N GLN A 20 -6.97 -12.59 10.43
CA GLN A 20 -6.32 -11.61 11.28
C GLN A 20 -5.61 -10.56 10.42
N TYR A 21 -5.86 -9.29 10.75
CA TYR A 21 -5.16 -8.15 10.16
C TYR A 21 -4.26 -7.51 11.20
N ALA A 22 -2.98 -7.34 10.87
CA ALA A 22 -1.98 -6.74 11.74
C ALA A 22 -1.65 -5.33 11.28
N TYR A 23 -1.66 -4.38 12.22
CA TYR A 23 -1.38 -2.97 11.97
C TYR A 23 -0.31 -2.44 12.92
N LYS A 24 0.42 -1.43 12.46
CA LYS A 24 1.22 -0.54 13.30
C LYS A 24 0.73 0.89 13.16
N ARG A 25 0.69 1.63 14.27
CA ARG A 25 0.46 3.07 14.30
C ARG A 25 1.74 3.77 14.75
N TYR A 26 2.16 4.77 14.00
CA TYR A 26 3.35 5.58 14.25
C TYR A 26 2.94 7.02 14.54
N ARG A 27 3.51 7.61 15.58
CA ARG A 27 3.21 8.99 15.97
C ARG A 27 4.46 9.71 16.49
N ASN A 28 4.50 11.03 16.34
CA ASN A 28 5.57 11.85 16.91
C ASN A 28 5.30 12.12 18.40
N PRO A 29 6.14 11.65 19.34
CA PRO A 29 5.92 11.85 20.78
C PRO A 29 5.79 13.32 21.21
N TYR A 30 6.40 14.25 20.47
CA TYR A 30 6.45 15.67 20.81
C TYR A 30 5.35 16.51 20.16
N ALA A 31 4.58 15.95 19.23
CA ALA A 31 3.53 16.67 18.49
C ALA A 31 2.13 16.04 18.67
N ASN A 32 2.00 15.01 19.51
CA ASN A 32 0.75 14.30 19.75
C ASN A 32 -0.12 15.02 20.78
N LEU A 33 -0.83 16.05 20.35
CA LEU A 33 -1.94 16.59 21.13
C LEU A 33 -3.20 15.72 20.91
N PRO A 34 -3.98 15.44 21.98
CA PRO A 34 -5.33 14.88 21.87
C PRO A 34 -6.17 15.65 20.85
N LYS A 35 -7.09 14.96 20.15
CA LYS A 35 -7.88 15.53 19.05
C LYS A 35 -8.62 16.83 19.45
N ASP A 36 -9.16 16.86 20.66
CA ASP A 36 -9.86 18.00 21.27
C ASP A 36 -8.95 19.18 21.63
N GLN A 37 -7.63 18.98 21.64
CA GLN A 37 -6.62 19.98 21.99
C GLN A 37 -5.82 20.48 20.77
N ARG A 38 -6.08 19.95 19.57
CA ARG A 38 -5.39 20.37 18.35
C ARG A 38 -5.92 21.71 17.85
N THR A 39 -5.00 22.63 17.55
CA THR A 39 -5.32 23.93 16.93
C THR A 39 -5.46 23.85 15.41
N THR A 40 -5.05 22.75 14.80
CA THR A 40 -5.11 22.48 13.35
C THR A 40 -5.65 21.07 13.09
N SER A 41 -6.37 20.88 11.98
CA SER A 41 -6.84 19.56 11.56
C SER A 41 -5.67 18.60 11.36
N GLY A 42 -5.79 17.40 11.92
CA GLY A 42 -4.79 16.34 11.79
C GLY A 42 -5.05 15.42 10.60
N VAL A 43 -3.98 15.00 9.94
CA VAL A 43 -3.98 14.03 8.84
C VAL A 43 -3.49 12.68 9.37
N ALA A 44 -4.27 11.63 9.14
CA ALA A 44 -3.83 10.25 9.29
C ALA A 44 -3.47 9.70 7.91
N LEU A 45 -2.26 9.14 7.77
CA LEU A 45 -1.89 8.41 6.57
C LEU A 45 -2.13 6.90 6.78
N LEU A 46 -2.70 6.21 5.79
CA LEU A 46 -2.91 4.76 5.82
C LEU A 46 -2.12 4.10 4.69
N LEU A 47 -0.97 3.53 5.03
CA LEU A 47 0.06 3.02 4.11
C LEU A 47 -0.10 1.52 3.90
N ILE A 48 -0.24 1.12 2.63
CA ILE A 48 -0.41 -0.26 2.21
C ILE A 48 0.75 -0.66 1.30
N HIS A 49 1.43 -1.72 1.70
CA HIS A 49 2.64 -2.23 1.07
C HIS A 49 2.34 -2.99 -0.25
N CYS A 50 3.37 -3.26 -1.03
CA CYS A 50 3.29 -4.05 -2.26
C CYS A 50 3.46 -5.56 -2.00
N ILE A 51 3.24 -6.39 -3.02
CA ILE A 51 3.55 -7.84 -2.93
C ILE A 51 5.04 -8.02 -2.60
N ASN A 52 5.38 -9.05 -1.80
CA ASN A 52 6.75 -9.34 -1.36
C ASN A 52 7.34 -8.28 -0.41
N THR A 53 6.47 -7.54 0.29
CA THR A 53 6.89 -6.67 1.40
C THR A 53 5.90 -6.81 2.55
N HIS A 54 5.99 -5.96 3.57
CA HIS A 54 5.14 -5.98 4.76
C HIS A 54 5.10 -4.56 5.36
N LYS A 55 4.25 -4.33 6.35
CA LYS A 55 3.96 -3.00 6.91
C LYS A 55 5.19 -2.25 7.44
N GLU A 56 6.24 -2.95 7.88
CA GLU A 56 7.48 -2.35 8.37
C GLU A 56 8.43 -1.87 7.27
N THR A 57 8.27 -2.30 6.01
CA THR A 57 9.11 -1.78 4.91
C THR A 57 8.86 -0.30 4.63
N TRP A 58 7.79 0.26 5.18
CA TRP A 58 7.50 1.68 5.18
C TRP A 58 8.24 2.46 6.28
N GLU A 59 8.78 1.82 7.33
CA GLU A 59 9.33 2.53 8.50
C GLU A 59 10.38 3.60 8.12
N PRO A 60 11.34 3.34 7.21
CA PRO A 60 12.28 4.39 6.77
C PRO A 60 11.62 5.58 6.07
N THR A 61 10.53 5.36 5.32
CA THR A 61 9.73 6.44 4.72
C THR A 61 8.95 7.20 5.78
N ILE A 62 8.37 6.50 6.77
CA ILE A 62 7.59 7.09 7.86
C ILE A 62 8.48 7.97 8.75
N GLU A 63 9.68 7.50 9.09
CA GLU A 63 10.68 8.29 9.82
C GLU A 63 11.01 9.59 9.07
N SER A 64 11.32 9.48 7.78
CA SER A 64 11.63 10.62 6.93
C SER A 64 10.46 11.60 6.83
N LEU A 65 9.22 11.13 6.76
CA LEU A 65 8.01 11.97 6.75
C LEU A 65 7.89 12.84 8.01
N PHE A 66 8.09 12.23 9.19
CA PHE A 66 8.01 12.99 10.44
C PHE A 66 9.19 13.96 10.61
N GLU A 67 10.36 13.64 10.06
CA GLU A 67 11.52 14.54 10.03
C GLU A 67 11.29 15.75 9.12
N LEU A 68 10.73 15.53 7.93
CA LEU A 68 10.33 16.59 7.00
C LEU A 68 9.29 17.53 7.62
N GLN A 69 8.26 16.96 8.26
CA GLN A 69 7.25 17.76 8.96
C GLN A 69 7.86 18.60 10.08
N SER A 70 8.75 18.02 10.90
CA SER A 70 9.38 18.73 12.02
C SER A 70 10.30 19.87 11.55
N SER A 71 10.86 19.74 10.36
CA SER A 71 11.77 20.75 9.77
C SER A 71 11.02 21.86 9.02
N ALA A 72 9.74 21.65 8.70
CA ALA A 72 8.93 22.59 7.95
C ALA A 72 8.39 23.71 8.88
N ASN A 73 9.17 24.78 9.02
CA ASN A 73 8.91 25.93 9.90
C ASN A 73 7.59 26.69 9.56
N GLY A 74 6.49 26.36 10.24
CA GLY A 74 5.33 27.25 10.49
C GLY A 74 4.41 27.62 9.31
N GLY A 75 4.74 27.27 8.06
CA GLY A 75 3.95 27.58 6.86
C GLY A 75 3.07 26.44 6.33
N ASN A 76 2.80 25.40 7.11
CA ASN A 76 2.28 24.14 6.59
C ASN A 76 0.76 24.08 6.52
N ASN A 77 0.23 23.58 5.40
CA ASN A 77 -1.18 23.16 5.30
C ASN A 77 -1.37 21.72 5.78
N GLY A 78 -0.30 20.93 5.86
CA GLY A 78 -0.31 19.52 6.30
C GLY A 78 0.15 19.36 7.74
N ASN A 79 -0.59 18.55 8.52
CA ASN A 79 -0.26 18.15 9.89
C ASN A 79 -0.50 16.64 10.07
N ILE A 80 0.51 15.82 9.78
CA ILE A 80 0.49 14.37 10.00
C ILE A 80 0.54 14.11 11.51
N VAL A 81 -0.57 13.62 12.05
CA VAL A 81 -0.72 13.29 13.49
C VAL A 81 -0.50 11.82 13.77
N GLU A 82 -0.71 10.98 12.76
CA GLU A 82 -0.43 9.55 12.84
C GLU A 82 -0.24 8.95 11.45
N VAL A 83 0.52 7.87 11.40
CA VAL A 83 0.65 7.01 10.24
C VAL A 83 0.26 5.61 10.64
N TRP A 84 -0.54 4.94 9.82
CA TRP A 84 -0.93 3.55 9.98
C TRP A 84 -0.31 2.75 8.85
N SER A 85 0.26 1.57 9.15
CA SER A 85 0.60 0.58 8.13
C SER A 85 0.00 -0.78 8.47
N MET A 86 -0.41 -1.52 7.44
CA MET A 86 -1.14 -2.78 7.58
C MET A 86 -0.44 -3.89 6.78
N ASP A 87 -0.33 -5.08 7.36
CA ASP A 87 0.04 -6.28 6.61
C ASP A 87 -1.15 -6.79 5.81
N SER A 88 -0.91 -7.14 4.55
CA SER A 88 -1.83 -7.99 3.80
C SER A 88 -1.95 -9.36 4.50
N PRO A 89 -3.11 -10.05 4.45
CA PRO A 89 -3.35 -11.25 5.27
C PRO A 89 -2.33 -12.39 5.12
N ASN A 90 -1.68 -12.48 3.95
CA ASN A 90 -0.66 -13.46 3.60
C ASN A 90 0.77 -12.91 3.64
N HIS A 91 0.99 -11.71 4.17
CA HIS A 91 2.31 -11.07 4.27
C HIS A 91 2.68 -10.75 5.73
N GLY A 92 3.99 -10.59 5.96
CA GLY A 92 4.53 -10.14 7.25
C GLY A 92 4.03 -10.95 8.44
N TYR A 93 3.67 -10.25 9.51
CA TYR A 93 3.16 -10.86 10.73
C TYR A 93 1.74 -11.43 10.55
N ALA A 94 0.92 -10.84 9.67
CA ALA A 94 -0.40 -11.37 9.38
C ALA A 94 -0.34 -12.77 8.76
N ALA A 95 0.68 -13.07 7.94
CA ALA A 95 0.88 -14.41 7.38
C ALA A 95 1.09 -15.47 8.47
N TYR A 96 1.84 -15.12 9.52
CA TYR A 96 2.03 -15.98 10.68
C TYR A 96 0.72 -16.21 11.43
N LEU A 97 -0.05 -15.15 11.69
CA LEU A 97 -1.34 -15.24 12.38
C LEU A 97 -2.38 -16.05 11.60
N ASN A 98 -2.29 -16.04 10.26
CA ASN A 98 -3.23 -16.71 9.37
C ASN A 98 -2.70 -18.04 8.83
N GLU A 99 -1.59 -18.58 9.35
CA GLU A 99 -0.91 -19.74 8.76
C GLU A 99 -1.85 -20.90 8.45
N GLU A 100 -2.65 -21.32 9.43
CA GLU A 100 -3.59 -22.43 9.27
C GLU A 100 -4.61 -22.15 8.16
N VAL A 101 -5.18 -20.94 8.15
CA VAL A 101 -6.18 -20.53 7.16
C VAL A 101 -5.57 -20.42 5.76
N LEU A 102 -4.33 -19.93 5.64
CA LEU A 102 -3.61 -19.82 4.37
C LEU A 102 -3.17 -21.19 3.83
N PHE A 103 -2.92 -22.15 4.72
CA PHE A 103 -2.48 -23.49 4.35
C PHE A 103 -3.65 -24.40 3.96
N THR A 104 -4.74 -24.35 4.71
CA THR A 104 -5.90 -25.25 4.56
C THR A 104 -6.88 -24.80 3.48
N ARG A 105 -6.84 -23.53 3.04
CA ARG A 105 -7.77 -23.01 2.05
C ARG A 105 -7.26 -23.19 0.62
N PRO A 106 -8.10 -23.72 -0.29
CA PRO A 106 -7.77 -23.78 -1.71
C PRO A 106 -7.86 -22.40 -2.38
N GLU A 107 -8.64 -21.47 -1.81
CA GLU A 107 -8.84 -20.13 -2.36
C GLU A 107 -7.70 -19.18 -1.97
N ILE A 108 -7.19 -18.45 -2.97
CA ILE A 108 -6.19 -17.39 -2.80
C ILE A 108 -6.82 -16.25 -2.00
N VAL A 109 -6.03 -15.61 -1.14
CA VAL A 109 -6.46 -14.36 -0.48
C VAL A 109 -6.75 -13.32 -1.57
N ASN A 110 -8.03 -13.05 -1.83
CA ASN A 110 -8.46 -12.17 -2.91
C ASN A 110 -8.46 -10.69 -2.48
N TRP A 111 -8.59 -9.78 -3.45
CA TRP A 111 -8.57 -8.34 -3.19
C TRP A 111 -9.65 -7.85 -2.22
N SER A 112 -10.80 -8.52 -2.14
CA SER A 112 -11.84 -8.15 -1.18
C SER A 112 -11.36 -8.39 0.26
N THR A 113 -10.60 -9.47 0.48
CA THR A 113 -10.00 -9.78 1.79
C THR A 113 -8.89 -8.76 2.12
N TYR A 114 -8.10 -8.31 1.14
CA TYR A 114 -7.13 -7.24 1.35
C TYR A 114 -7.83 -5.92 1.75
N SER A 115 -8.90 -5.58 1.02
CA SER A 115 -9.67 -4.33 1.21
C SER A 115 -10.48 -4.34 2.51
N ASP A 116 -10.87 -5.50 3.02
CA ASP A 116 -11.57 -5.63 4.29
C ASP A 116 -10.72 -5.08 5.44
N GLY A 117 -9.40 -5.34 5.45
CA GLY A 117 -8.50 -4.80 6.47
C GLY A 117 -8.50 -3.27 6.50
N LEU A 118 -8.50 -2.62 5.33
CA LEU A 118 -8.67 -1.17 5.21
C LEU A 118 -10.04 -0.72 5.75
N LYS A 119 -11.13 -1.36 5.32
CA LYS A 119 -12.49 -1.04 5.77
C LYS A 119 -12.67 -1.22 7.28
N MET A 120 -11.97 -2.20 7.87
CA MET A 120 -12.00 -2.48 9.30
C MET A 120 -11.31 -1.39 10.11
N ILE A 121 -10.07 -1.00 9.76
CA ILE A 121 -9.38 0.05 10.50
C ILE A 121 -10.13 1.39 10.41
N MET A 122 -10.71 1.70 9.25
CA MET A 122 -11.54 2.91 9.06
C MET A 122 -12.80 2.92 9.93
N LYS A 123 -13.38 1.75 10.25
CA LYS A 123 -14.58 1.61 11.08
C LYS A 123 -14.28 1.35 12.57
N SER A 124 -13.02 1.14 12.93
CA SER A 124 -12.62 0.74 14.28
C SER A 124 -12.76 1.83 15.34
N GLY A 125 -12.79 3.11 14.92
CA GLY A 125 -12.68 4.25 15.83
C GLY A 125 -11.27 4.50 16.37
N LEU A 126 -10.26 3.75 15.91
CA LEU A 126 -8.87 3.89 16.37
C LEU A 126 -8.12 5.06 15.71
N ILE A 127 -8.55 5.48 14.52
CA ILE A 127 -7.96 6.60 13.80
C ILE A 127 -8.39 7.91 14.48
N SER A 128 -7.39 8.66 14.93
CA SER A 128 -7.53 9.96 15.59
C SER A 128 -7.49 11.15 14.62
N GLY A 129 -7.00 10.97 13.38
CA GLY A 129 -6.96 12.00 12.34
C GLY A 129 -8.33 12.59 12.01
N ASP A 130 -8.35 13.84 11.58
CA ASP A 130 -9.54 14.52 11.05
C ASP A 130 -9.77 14.17 9.57
N HIS A 131 -8.66 13.96 8.85
CA HIS A 131 -8.64 13.56 7.45
C HIS A 131 -7.80 12.30 7.30
N VAL A 132 -8.24 11.37 6.46
CA VAL A 132 -7.48 10.15 6.16
C VAL A 132 -7.04 10.19 4.70
N ILE A 133 -5.74 9.99 4.48
CA ILE A 133 -5.17 9.82 3.14
C ILE A 133 -4.76 8.37 2.96
N GLY A 134 -5.33 7.70 1.97
CA GLY A 134 -4.94 6.35 1.59
C GLY A 134 -3.68 6.38 0.75
N VAL A 135 -2.61 5.72 1.19
CA VAL A 135 -1.33 5.63 0.46
C VAL A 135 -1.08 4.16 0.14
N GLY A 136 -0.94 3.83 -1.14
CA GLY A 136 -0.74 2.45 -1.55
C GLY A 136 0.42 2.31 -2.52
N HIS A 137 1.32 1.36 -2.29
CA HIS A 137 2.40 1.03 -3.22
C HIS A 137 2.09 -0.23 -4.02
N SER A 138 2.16 -0.15 -5.35
CA SER A 138 1.91 -1.26 -6.27
C SER A 138 0.58 -1.96 -5.95
N ALA A 139 0.59 -3.23 -5.54
CA ALA A 139 -0.61 -3.94 -5.06
C ALA A 139 -1.37 -3.19 -3.94
N GLY A 140 -0.68 -2.44 -3.09
CA GLY A 140 -1.29 -1.57 -2.10
C GLY A 140 -2.09 -0.43 -2.73
N ALA A 141 -1.67 0.11 -3.88
CA ALA A 141 -2.42 1.12 -4.62
C ALA A 141 -3.76 0.56 -5.12
N THR A 142 -3.72 -0.66 -5.69
CA THR A 142 -4.91 -1.44 -6.06
C THR A 142 -5.82 -1.65 -4.86
N CYS A 143 -5.27 -2.08 -3.71
CA CYS A 143 -6.03 -2.32 -2.49
C CYS A 143 -6.73 -1.05 -1.97
N VAL A 144 -6.02 0.09 -1.95
CA VAL A 144 -6.59 1.38 -1.52
C VAL A 144 -7.76 1.78 -2.42
N VAL A 145 -7.64 1.66 -3.74
CA VAL A 145 -8.74 1.99 -4.65
C VAL A 145 -9.92 1.01 -4.53
N LEU A 146 -9.65 -0.30 -4.45
CA LEU A 146 -10.71 -1.31 -4.26
C LEU A 146 -11.44 -1.19 -2.92
N SER A 147 -10.83 -0.55 -1.91
CA SER A 147 -11.54 -0.24 -0.67
C SER A 147 -12.74 0.70 -0.88
N LEU A 148 -12.76 1.46 -1.99
CA LEU A 148 -13.88 2.30 -2.42
C LEU A 148 -14.93 1.54 -3.23
N ASP A 149 -14.73 0.25 -3.55
CA ASP A 149 -15.73 -0.49 -4.32
C ASP A 149 -17.06 -0.59 -3.55
N GLY A 150 -18.15 -0.15 -4.19
CA GLY A 150 -19.48 -0.01 -3.59
C GLY A 150 -19.64 1.14 -2.59
N CYS A 151 -18.66 2.04 -2.44
CA CYS A 151 -18.76 3.21 -1.56
C CYS A 151 -19.67 4.30 -2.18
N PRO A 152 -20.66 4.84 -1.45
CA PRO A 152 -21.41 5.99 -1.94
C PRO A 152 -20.52 7.22 -2.10
N LEU A 153 -20.71 7.99 -3.19
CA LEU A 153 -19.88 9.15 -3.52
C LEU A 153 -19.94 10.28 -2.46
N ASP A 154 -21.00 10.31 -1.65
CA ASP A 154 -21.21 11.27 -0.55
C ASP A 154 -20.63 10.78 0.80
N ARG A 155 -20.04 9.57 0.84
CA ARG A 155 -19.54 8.92 2.07
C ARG A 155 -18.14 8.34 1.92
N ILE A 156 -17.35 8.94 1.03
CA ILE A 156 -15.97 8.50 0.77
C ILE A 156 -15.13 8.74 2.03
N PRO A 157 -14.44 7.72 2.56
CA PRO A 157 -13.76 7.82 3.84
C PRO A 157 -12.35 8.45 3.74
N TYR A 158 -11.90 8.81 2.54
CA TYR A 158 -10.60 9.41 2.29
C TYR A 158 -10.73 10.87 1.86
N SER A 159 -9.85 11.74 2.36
CA SER A 159 -9.71 13.10 1.86
C SER A 159 -8.94 13.16 0.54
N SER A 160 -8.03 12.20 0.33
CA SER A 160 -7.23 12.05 -0.88
C SER A 160 -6.63 10.64 -0.96
N LEU A 161 -6.23 10.22 -2.16
CA LEU A 161 -5.48 8.98 -2.40
C LEU A 161 -4.09 9.32 -2.97
N ILE A 162 -3.06 8.60 -2.54
CA ILE A 162 -1.71 8.66 -3.09
C ILE A 162 -1.34 7.26 -3.59
N LEU A 163 -1.27 7.12 -4.91
CA LEU A 163 -0.97 5.86 -5.59
C LEU A 163 0.51 5.84 -5.99
N VAL A 164 1.29 5.01 -5.31
CA VAL A 164 2.72 4.86 -5.55
C VAL A 164 2.93 3.68 -6.49
N GLU A 165 3.44 3.93 -7.69
CA GLU A 165 3.68 2.91 -8.72
C GLU A 165 2.48 1.96 -8.95
N PRO A 166 1.26 2.48 -9.24
CA PRO A 166 0.05 1.64 -9.36
C PRO A 166 0.12 0.68 -10.57
N PRO A 167 -0.14 -0.63 -10.39
CA PRO A 167 -0.01 -1.64 -11.45
C PRO A 167 -1.37 -1.88 -12.13
N MET A 168 -2.11 -0.80 -12.42
CA MET A 168 -3.48 -0.87 -12.94
C MET A 168 -3.46 -0.92 -14.46
N LEU A 169 -4.18 -1.87 -15.03
CA LEU A 169 -4.20 -2.15 -16.47
C LEU A 169 -5.62 -1.99 -17.01
N SER A 170 -5.75 -1.41 -18.20
CA SER A 170 -7.02 -1.45 -18.92
C SER A 170 -7.29 -2.87 -19.43
N ARG A 171 -8.55 -3.20 -19.69
CA ARG A 171 -8.93 -4.51 -20.23
C ARG A 171 -8.19 -4.86 -21.54
N PRO A 172 -8.07 -3.94 -22.53
CA PRO A 172 -7.28 -4.21 -23.73
C PRO A 172 -5.79 -4.49 -23.45
N LEU A 173 -5.19 -3.79 -22.48
CA LEU A 173 -3.79 -4.02 -22.10
C LEU A 173 -3.62 -5.37 -21.39
N LEU A 174 -4.58 -5.75 -20.54
CA LEU A 174 -4.59 -7.07 -19.91
C LEU A 174 -4.71 -8.18 -20.97
N GLU A 175 -5.63 -8.06 -21.91
CA GLU A 175 -5.81 -9.03 -23.00
C GLU A 175 -4.54 -9.14 -23.86
N LYS A 176 -3.94 -8.01 -24.25
CA LYS A 176 -2.65 -7.95 -24.94
C LYS A 176 -1.58 -8.69 -24.14
N MET A 177 -1.44 -8.39 -22.85
CA MET A 177 -0.47 -9.02 -21.96
C MET A 177 -0.68 -10.54 -21.85
N LEU A 178 -1.93 -11.00 -21.71
CA LEU A 178 -2.25 -12.42 -21.58
C LEU A 178 -2.13 -13.19 -22.91
N SER A 179 -2.31 -12.51 -24.05
CA SER A 179 -2.17 -13.11 -25.38
C SER A 179 -0.72 -13.39 -25.79
N SER A 180 0.27 -12.79 -25.12
CA SER A 180 1.69 -13.03 -25.36
C SER A 180 2.11 -14.44 -24.91
N SER A 181 2.05 -15.40 -25.83
CA SER A 181 2.33 -16.82 -25.59
C SER A 181 3.81 -17.22 -25.72
N ASP A 182 4.71 -16.28 -26.02
CA ASP A 182 6.13 -16.54 -26.27
C ASP A 182 6.99 -16.68 -24.99
N GLY A 183 6.36 -16.57 -23.82
CA GLY A 183 7.03 -16.66 -22.53
C GLY A 183 7.85 -15.42 -22.16
N THR A 184 7.78 -14.33 -22.95
CA THR A 184 8.44 -13.04 -22.66
C THR A 184 7.60 -12.11 -21.79
N ASN A 185 6.36 -12.50 -21.48
CA ASN A 185 5.51 -11.76 -20.56
C ASN A 185 6.21 -11.63 -19.19
N LEU A 186 6.52 -10.39 -18.81
CA LEU A 186 7.24 -10.02 -17.60
C LEU A 186 6.61 -10.63 -16.34
N LEU A 187 5.29 -10.62 -16.25
CA LEU A 187 4.60 -11.17 -15.08
C LEU A 187 4.72 -12.69 -14.99
N HIS A 188 4.62 -13.40 -16.11
CA HIS A 188 4.89 -14.84 -16.13
C HIS A 188 6.33 -15.15 -15.70
N MET A 189 7.30 -14.30 -16.09
CA MET A 189 8.68 -14.42 -15.61
C MET A 189 8.80 -14.16 -14.11
N VAL A 190 8.11 -13.15 -13.58
CA VAL A 190 8.05 -12.86 -12.14
C VAL A 190 7.48 -14.05 -11.37
N ILE A 191 6.30 -14.56 -11.75
CA ILE A 191 5.65 -15.72 -11.10
C ILE A 191 6.59 -16.94 -11.10
N LYS A 192 7.23 -17.25 -12.24
CA LYS A 192 8.21 -18.35 -12.34
C LYS A 192 9.41 -18.13 -11.43
N ALA A 193 9.91 -16.90 -11.31
CA ALA A 193 11.03 -16.57 -10.44
C ALA A 193 10.65 -16.72 -8.96
N VAL A 194 9.46 -16.27 -8.55
CA VAL A 194 8.92 -16.43 -7.19
C VAL A 194 8.84 -17.90 -6.80
N LEU A 195 8.21 -18.74 -7.64
CA LEU A 195 8.05 -20.17 -7.36
C LEU A 195 9.37 -20.96 -7.32
N LYS A 196 10.45 -20.43 -7.93
CA LYS A 196 11.79 -21.04 -7.92
C LYS A 196 12.72 -20.43 -6.88
N ARG A 197 12.32 -19.36 -6.21
CA ARG A 197 13.16 -18.64 -5.26
C ARG A 197 13.51 -19.56 -4.08
N LYS A 198 14.75 -19.45 -3.58
CA LYS A 198 15.18 -20.05 -2.31
C LYS A 198 14.28 -19.51 -1.20
N ASP A 199 13.82 -20.41 -0.34
CA ASP A 199 12.79 -20.11 0.66
C ASP A 199 13.19 -20.47 2.09
N VAL A 200 14.33 -21.15 2.27
CA VAL A 200 14.81 -21.56 3.58
C VAL A 200 16.29 -21.22 3.72
N TRP A 201 16.66 -20.64 4.86
CA TRP A 201 18.03 -20.32 5.25
C TRP A 201 18.29 -20.84 6.65
N SER A 202 19.56 -21.09 6.98
CA SER A 202 19.97 -21.53 8.31
C SER A 202 19.81 -20.44 9.38
N SER A 203 19.83 -19.17 8.97
CA SER A 203 19.70 -18.00 9.86
C SER A 203 19.25 -16.76 9.10
N ARG A 204 18.77 -15.74 9.83
CA ARG A 204 18.49 -14.40 9.29
C ARG A 204 19.72 -13.76 8.66
N GLU A 205 20.90 -13.96 9.24
CA GLU A 205 22.16 -13.43 8.70
C GLU A 205 22.49 -14.04 7.33
N GLU A 206 22.34 -15.36 7.17
CA GLU A 206 22.52 -16.00 5.86
C GLU A 206 21.48 -15.47 4.84
N ALA A 207 20.23 -15.32 5.25
CA ALA A 207 19.17 -14.74 4.41
C ALA A 207 19.52 -13.31 3.99
N ARG A 208 20.01 -12.48 4.92
CA ARG A 208 20.46 -11.12 4.66
C ARG A 208 21.54 -11.07 3.58
N GLN A 209 22.59 -11.88 3.73
CA GLN A 209 23.68 -11.97 2.76
C GLN A 209 23.21 -12.48 1.40
N PHE A 210 22.21 -13.37 1.39
CA PHE A 210 21.58 -13.87 0.17
C PHE A 210 20.82 -12.77 -0.57
N PHE A 211 19.97 -12.00 0.12
CA PHE A 211 19.13 -10.96 -0.48
C PHE A 211 19.92 -9.74 -0.91
N ALA A 212 20.89 -9.27 -0.11
CA ALA A 212 21.70 -8.08 -0.41
C ALA A 212 22.44 -8.15 -1.77
N LYS A 213 22.64 -9.36 -2.32
CA LYS A 213 23.35 -9.59 -3.58
C LYS A 213 22.42 -9.77 -4.79
N ARG A 214 21.09 -9.80 -4.61
CA ARG A 214 20.12 -10.22 -5.64
C ARG A 214 19.07 -9.15 -5.92
N TYR A 215 18.63 -9.06 -7.18
CA TYR A 215 17.51 -8.19 -7.53
C TYR A 215 16.18 -8.79 -7.05
N PRO A 216 15.20 -7.94 -6.62
CA PRO A 216 15.32 -6.47 -6.54
C PRO A 216 16.06 -5.96 -5.29
N TRP A 217 16.19 -6.76 -4.24
CA TRP A 217 16.71 -6.36 -2.91
C TRP A 217 18.08 -5.68 -2.89
N LYS A 218 18.97 -5.99 -3.83
CA LYS A 218 20.29 -5.34 -3.98
C LYS A 218 20.17 -3.83 -4.19
N LYS A 219 19.04 -3.33 -4.69
CA LYS A 219 18.78 -1.90 -4.92
C LYS A 219 18.06 -1.21 -3.78
N TRP A 220 17.58 -1.96 -2.78
CA TRP A 220 16.84 -1.39 -1.66
C TRP A 220 17.77 -0.57 -0.75
N ASP A 221 17.20 0.43 -0.08
CA ASP A 221 17.83 1.09 1.06
C ASP A 221 18.19 0.00 2.09
N PRO A 222 19.44 -0.03 2.61
CA PRO A 222 19.88 -1.05 3.55
C PRO A 222 18.95 -1.21 4.76
N ARG A 223 18.36 -0.11 5.27
CA ARG A 223 17.41 -0.15 6.40
C ARG A 223 16.13 -0.89 6.04
N VAL A 224 15.61 -0.66 4.84
CA VAL A 224 14.41 -1.39 4.36
C VAL A 224 14.71 -2.88 4.21
N LEU A 225 15.91 -3.22 3.72
CA LEU A 225 16.33 -4.62 3.65
C LEU A 225 16.47 -5.22 5.05
N ASP A 226 17.00 -4.50 6.04
CA ASP A 226 17.07 -4.97 7.42
C ASP A 226 15.67 -5.26 8.00
N PHE A 227 14.72 -4.35 7.81
CA PHE A 227 13.31 -4.60 8.17
C PHE A 227 12.73 -5.83 7.45
N PHE A 228 13.09 -6.06 6.19
CA PHE A 228 12.66 -7.26 5.47
C PHE A 228 13.23 -8.55 6.06
N ILE A 229 14.48 -8.54 6.53
CA ILE A 229 15.08 -9.71 7.18
C ILE A 229 14.43 -9.97 8.55
N ASP A 230 14.10 -8.92 9.30
CA ASP A 230 13.52 -9.06 10.63
C ASP A 230 12.06 -9.53 10.60
N TYR A 231 11.25 -8.94 9.71
CA TYR A 231 9.79 -9.12 9.71
C TYR A 231 9.24 -9.84 8.47
N GLY A 232 10.01 -9.89 7.38
CA GLY A 232 9.67 -10.65 6.17
C GLY A 232 10.06 -12.13 6.25
N LEU A 233 10.75 -12.54 7.33
CA LEU A 233 11.14 -13.92 7.63
C LEU A 233 10.51 -14.41 8.93
N ARG A 234 10.27 -15.71 9.02
CA ARG A 234 9.79 -16.37 10.22
C ARG A 234 10.58 -17.64 10.52
N ASP A 235 10.57 -18.04 11.77
CA ASP A 235 11.27 -19.24 12.23
C ASP A 235 10.54 -20.50 11.75
N LEU A 236 11.31 -21.56 11.51
CA LEU A 236 10.81 -22.90 11.25
C LEU A 236 10.57 -23.64 12.58
N PRO A 237 9.67 -24.65 12.64
CA PRO A 237 8.83 -25.18 11.55
C PRO A 237 7.67 -24.26 11.17
N THR A 238 7.11 -24.50 9.99
CA THR A 238 5.88 -23.86 9.51
C THR A 238 4.98 -24.91 8.89
N ALA A 239 3.70 -24.60 8.63
CA ALA A 239 2.78 -25.52 7.96
C ALA A 239 3.31 -25.97 6.57
N THR A 240 4.04 -25.11 5.86
CA THR A 240 4.69 -25.43 4.57
C THR A 240 5.93 -26.33 4.74
N TYR A 241 6.59 -26.29 5.90
CA TYR A 241 7.82 -27.01 6.20
C TYR A 241 7.75 -27.71 7.57
N PRO A 242 6.85 -28.70 7.74
CA PRO A 242 6.60 -29.33 9.04
C PRO A 242 7.81 -30.14 9.56
N ASP A 243 8.62 -30.68 8.64
CA ASP A 243 9.75 -31.54 8.99
C ASP A 243 11.05 -30.77 9.30
N ARG A 244 11.07 -29.44 9.18
CA ARG A 244 12.27 -28.62 9.45
C ARG A 244 12.16 -27.91 10.80
N GLN A 245 13.03 -28.26 11.74
CA GLN A 245 12.95 -27.75 13.12
C GLN A 245 13.74 -26.46 13.35
N GLU A 246 14.67 -26.11 12.46
CA GLU A 246 15.57 -24.98 12.62
C GLU A 246 15.70 -24.17 11.34
N GLY A 247 16.15 -22.92 11.50
CA GLY A 247 16.33 -21.97 10.42
C GLY A 247 15.13 -21.06 10.24
N VAL A 248 15.12 -20.35 9.12
CA VAL A 248 14.12 -19.34 8.80
C VAL A 248 13.61 -19.50 7.38
N THR A 249 12.37 -19.08 7.15
CA THR A 249 11.70 -19.09 5.85
C THR A 249 10.98 -17.77 5.59
N LEU A 250 10.53 -17.52 4.36
CA LEU A 250 9.70 -16.35 4.09
C LEU A 250 8.42 -16.38 4.91
N ALA A 251 8.02 -15.24 5.45
CA ALA A 251 6.75 -15.10 6.15
C ALA A 251 5.57 -15.28 5.17
N CYS A 252 5.67 -14.72 3.96
CA CYS A 252 4.73 -14.97 2.86
C CYS A 252 5.16 -16.22 2.09
N PRO A 253 4.36 -17.31 2.07
CA PRO A 253 4.67 -18.49 1.26
C PRO A 253 4.79 -18.14 -0.23
N ARG A 254 5.76 -18.73 -0.93
CA ARG A 254 6.01 -18.43 -2.36
C ARG A 254 4.79 -18.68 -3.23
N GLU A 255 3.99 -19.68 -2.89
CA GLU A 255 2.76 -20.03 -3.58
C GLU A 255 1.68 -18.94 -3.38
N GLN A 256 1.58 -18.35 -2.18
CA GLN A 256 0.68 -17.23 -1.88
C GLN A 256 1.13 -15.95 -2.60
N GLU A 257 2.44 -15.67 -2.63
CA GLU A 257 2.99 -14.55 -3.39
C GLU A 257 2.72 -14.71 -4.89
N ALA A 258 3.04 -15.87 -5.47
CA ALA A 258 2.82 -16.19 -6.87
C ALA A 258 1.33 -16.12 -7.25
N ALA A 259 0.46 -16.62 -6.39
CA ALA A 259 -0.98 -16.56 -6.55
C ALA A 259 -1.51 -15.11 -6.55
N THR A 260 -0.93 -14.21 -5.77
CA THR A 260 -1.38 -12.80 -5.75
C THR A 260 -1.16 -12.13 -7.12
N TYR A 261 -0.10 -12.50 -7.85
CA TYR A 261 0.15 -11.99 -9.20
C TYR A 261 -0.86 -12.45 -10.26
N THR A 262 -1.70 -13.45 -9.98
CA THR A 262 -2.75 -13.90 -10.92
C THR A 262 -4.08 -13.17 -10.74
N LEU A 263 -4.18 -12.27 -9.74
CA LEU A 263 -5.40 -11.53 -9.43
C LEU A 263 -5.58 -10.28 -10.32
N TYR A 264 -5.52 -10.45 -11.64
CA TYR A 264 -5.54 -9.37 -12.64
C TYR A 264 -6.72 -8.41 -12.53
N GLU A 265 -7.89 -8.94 -12.21
CA GLU A 265 -9.14 -8.19 -12.19
C GLU A 265 -9.10 -7.04 -11.17
N GLY A 266 -8.27 -7.13 -10.13
CA GLY A 266 -8.11 -6.00 -9.21
C GLY A 266 -7.53 -4.76 -9.88
N GLY A 267 -6.57 -4.94 -10.78
CA GLY A 267 -5.97 -3.83 -11.54
C GLY A 267 -6.98 -3.19 -12.51
N VAL A 268 -7.75 -4.02 -13.22
CA VAL A 268 -8.81 -3.57 -14.14
C VAL A 268 -9.89 -2.82 -13.37
N ARG A 269 -10.42 -3.45 -12.31
CA ARG A 269 -11.48 -2.87 -11.48
C ARG A 269 -11.04 -1.57 -10.81
N SER A 270 -9.78 -1.49 -10.36
CA SER A 270 -9.25 -0.25 -9.79
C SER A 270 -9.24 0.88 -10.82
N LEU A 271 -8.86 0.59 -12.07
CA LEU A 271 -8.86 1.58 -13.13
C LEU A 271 -10.27 2.11 -13.43
N GLU A 272 -11.29 1.24 -13.44
CA GLU A 272 -12.70 1.63 -13.57
C GLU A 272 -13.16 2.51 -12.39
N LEU A 273 -12.79 2.13 -11.16
CA LEU A 273 -13.12 2.92 -9.98
C LEU A 273 -12.45 4.30 -10.00
N LEU A 274 -11.23 4.42 -10.52
CA LEU A 274 -10.58 5.73 -10.69
C LEU A 274 -11.39 6.66 -11.61
N SER A 275 -12.00 6.13 -12.68
CA SER A 275 -12.89 6.93 -13.54
C SER A 275 -14.10 7.47 -12.78
N VAL A 276 -14.57 6.76 -11.76
CA VAL A 276 -15.70 7.14 -10.90
C VAL A 276 -15.29 8.12 -9.80
N TYR A 277 -14.13 7.91 -9.17
CA TYR A 277 -13.75 8.63 -7.95
C TYR A 277 -12.83 9.83 -8.16
N CYS A 278 -12.01 9.88 -9.22
CA CYS A 278 -11.18 11.05 -9.53
C CYS A 278 -11.97 12.39 -9.62
N PRO A 279 -13.24 12.42 -10.08
CA PRO A 279 -14.04 13.64 -10.07
C PRO A 279 -14.43 14.18 -8.68
N VAL A 280 -14.39 13.34 -7.64
CA VAL A 280 -14.91 13.66 -6.29
C VAL A 280 -13.85 13.55 -5.19
N VAL A 281 -12.74 12.88 -5.43
CA VAL A 281 -11.61 12.73 -4.51
C VAL A 281 -10.31 13.06 -5.24
N PRO A 282 -9.45 13.95 -4.70
CA PRO A 282 -8.12 14.16 -5.24
C PRO A 282 -7.29 12.87 -5.21
N VAL A 283 -6.88 12.40 -6.38
CA VAL A 283 -5.99 11.23 -6.54
C VAL A 283 -4.64 11.70 -7.05
N HIS A 284 -3.57 11.37 -6.34
CA HIS A 284 -2.20 11.69 -6.71
C HIS A 284 -1.46 10.42 -7.11
N CYS A 285 -0.51 10.52 -8.02
CA CYS A 285 0.41 9.43 -8.37
C CYS A 285 1.85 9.79 -8.02
N ILE A 286 2.61 8.81 -7.54
CA ILE A 286 4.07 8.88 -7.38
C ILE A 286 4.68 7.74 -8.19
N ILE A 287 5.61 8.04 -9.10
CA ILE A 287 6.27 7.05 -9.95
C ILE A 287 7.79 7.09 -9.79
N GLY A 288 8.46 5.97 -10.01
CA GLY A 288 9.91 5.92 -10.17
C GLY A 288 10.34 6.42 -11.55
N GLY A 289 11.41 7.21 -11.60
CA GLY A 289 11.96 7.74 -12.85
C GLY A 289 12.51 6.68 -13.81
N ARG A 290 12.75 5.46 -13.34
CA ARG A 290 13.15 4.31 -14.17
C ARG A 290 11.92 3.42 -14.48
N PRO A 291 11.46 3.32 -15.74
CA PRO A 291 10.41 2.38 -16.11
C PRO A 291 10.99 0.96 -16.23
N ASP A 292 10.93 0.17 -15.14
CA ASP A 292 11.47 -1.20 -15.12
C ASP A 292 10.39 -2.30 -15.08
N LEU A 293 9.29 -2.12 -14.34
CA LEU A 293 8.19 -3.10 -14.28
C LEU A 293 6.84 -2.60 -14.85
N ILE A 294 6.57 -1.30 -14.79
CA ILE A 294 5.34 -0.71 -15.32
C ILE A 294 5.69 0.09 -16.57
N SER A 295 5.11 -0.31 -17.71
CA SER A 295 5.34 0.35 -18.99
C SER A 295 4.69 1.74 -19.06
N ASP A 296 5.22 2.61 -19.92
CA ASP A 296 4.62 3.93 -20.16
C ASP A 296 3.19 3.84 -20.72
N GLU A 297 2.90 2.80 -21.51
CA GLU A 297 1.55 2.50 -22.00
C GLU A 297 0.58 2.22 -20.83
N THR A 298 1.03 1.45 -19.83
CA THR A 298 0.25 1.17 -18.62
C THR A 298 0.06 2.44 -17.79
N ARG A 299 1.12 3.21 -17.59
CA ARG A 299 1.08 4.50 -16.88
C ARG A 299 0.11 5.49 -17.54
N ALA A 300 0.16 5.60 -18.86
CA ALA A 300 -0.73 6.47 -19.63
C ALA A 300 -2.21 6.14 -19.43
N ALA A 301 -2.56 4.85 -19.32
CA ALA A 301 -3.94 4.44 -19.05
C ALA A 301 -4.44 4.93 -17.68
N ILE A 302 -3.57 4.98 -16.67
CA ILE A 302 -3.92 5.33 -15.28
C ILE A 302 -4.41 6.77 -15.17
N TRP A 303 -3.79 7.70 -15.89
CA TRP A 303 -4.13 9.13 -15.86
C TRP A 303 -4.73 9.64 -17.17
N ASP A 304 -5.44 8.76 -17.89
CA ASP A 304 -6.17 9.14 -19.09
C ASP A 304 -7.38 10.03 -18.74
N VAL A 305 -7.24 11.32 -19.07
CA VAL A 305 -8.25 12.35 -18.81
C VAL A 305 -9.53 12.14 -19.63
N ASN A 306 -9.46 11.46 -20.78
CA ASN A 306 -10.64 11.20 -21.61
C ASN A 306 -11.56 10.16 -20.96
N GLU A 307 -10.98 9.30 -20.14
CA GLU A 307 -11.67 8.26 -19.39
C GLU A 307 -12.05 8.72 -17.98
N GLY A 308 -12.01 10.02 -17.70
CA GLY A 308 -12.36 10.61 -16.40
C GLY A 308 -11.28 10.50 -15.31
N ARG A 309 -10.11 9.91 -15.63
CA ARG A 309 -9.02 9.69 -14.66
C ARG A 309 -8.06 10.86 -14.58
N ARG A 310 -8.56 12.00 -14.07
CA ARG A 310 -7.75 13.20 -13.86
C ARG A 310 -7.03 13.16 -12.52
N MET A 311 -5.72 12.93 -12.54
CA MET A 311 -4.89 13.03 -11.34
C MET A 311 -4.77 14.48 -10.86
N ALA A 312 -4.82 14.68 -9.55
CA ALA A 312 -4.56 15.95 -8.90
C ALA A 312 -3.08 16.34 -9.00
N SER A 313 -2.17 15.37 -8.88
CA SER A 313 -0.76 15.54 -9.25
C SER A 313 -0.12 14.21 -9.64
N ILE A 314 0.99 14.30 -10.38
CA ILE A 314 1.88 13.18 -10.68
C ILE A 314 3.29 13.64 -10.30
N ALA A 315 3.97 12.89 -9.44
CA ALA A 315 5.33 13.17 -9.01
C ALA A 315 6.26 12.03 -9.41
N THR A 316 7.52 12.37 -9.72
CA THR A 316 8.56 11.40 -10.07
C THR A 316 9.65 11.39 -9.01
N VAL A 317 10.02 10.19 -8.55
CA VAL A 317 11.20 9.97 -7.70
C VAL A 317 12.35 9.54 -8.60
N GLU A 318 13.27 10.48 -8.82
CA GLU A 318 14.42 10.26 -9.71
C GLU A 318 15.33 9.13 -9.21
N GLY A 319 15.87 8.37 -10.16
CA GLY A 319 16.81 7.28 -9.87
C GLY A 319 16.19 6.02 -9.26
N ALA A 320 14.90 6.01 -8.91
CA ALA A 320 14.17 4.84 -8.41
C ALA A 320 13.33 4.16 -9.50
N GLY A 321 13.09 2.86 -9.34
CA GLY A 321 12.20 2.06 -10.20
C GLY A 321 10.86 1.73 -9.54
N HIS A 322 10.25 0.62 -9.95
CA HIS A 322 8.95 0.19 -9.41
C HIS A 322 8.95 0.00 -7.89
N MET A 323 10.07 -0.42 -7.31
CA MET A 323 10.24 -0.59 -5.86
C MET A 323 10.58 0.74 -5.16
N VAL A 324 9.97 1.84 -5.58
CA VAL A 324 10.35 3.22 -5.21
C VAL A 324 10.42 3.45 -3.70
N ALA A 325 9.46 2.93 -2.93
CA ALA A 325 9.44 3.04 -1.48
C ALA A 325 10.61 2.28 -0.82
N GLN A 326 11.02 1.15 -1.40
CA GLN A 326 12.14 0.34 -0.90
C GLN A 326 13.50 0.84 -1.38
N GLU A 327 13.60 1.38 -2.61
CA GLU A 327 14.85 1.90 -3.19
C GLU A 327 15.19 3.32 -2.74
N SER A 328 14.17 4.18 -2.55
CA SER A 328 14.33 5.57 -2.16
C SER A 328 13.26 5.96 -1.14
N PRO A 329 13.36 5.47 0.10
CA PRO A 329 12.38 5.80 1.15
C PRO A 329 12.31 7.30 1.43
N HIS A 330 13.44 8.02 1.36
CA HIS A 330 13.48 9.48 1.52
C HIS A 330 12.81 10.20 0.35
N GLY A 331 13.13 9.85 -0.90
CA GLY A 331 12.48 10.48 -2.06
C GLY A 331 10.98 10.19 -2.13
N THR A 332 10.56 9.00 -1.68
CA THR A 332 9.15 8.65 -1.50
C THR A 332 8.50 9.51 -0.41
N ALA A 333 9.18 9.70 0.72
CA ALA A 333 8.71 10.56 1.80
C ALA A 333 8.58 12.02 1.36
N ASP A 334 9.56 12.57 0.63
CA ASP A 334 9.50 13.92 0.06
C ASP A 334 8.27 14.09 -0.83
N ALA A 335 8.03 13.14 -1.74
CA ALA A 335 6.90 13.18 -2.66
C ALA A 335 5.55 13.12 -1.91
N ILE A 336 5.41 12.24 -0.92
CA ILE A 336 4.22 12.16 -0.07
C ILE A 336 4.05 13.46 0.73
N TRP A 337 5.11 13.97 1.36
CA TRP A 337 5.07 15.20 2.15
C TRP A 337 4.64 16.41 1.32
N ASN A 338 5.18 16.56 0.11
CA ASN A 338 4.79 17.64 -0.81
C ASN A 338 3.31 17.59 -1.17
N ILE A 339 2.74 16.39 -1.34
CA ILE A 339 1.30 16.21 -1.57
C ILE A 339 0.52 16.59 -0.31
N VAL A 340 0.86 16.03 0.86
CA VAL A 340 0.17 16.28 2.13
C VAL A 340 0.20 17.75 2.52
N ASN A 341 1.31 18.45 2.26
CA ASN A 341 1.47 19.87 2.55
C ASN A 341 0.83 20.79 1.49
N SER A 342 0.37 20.24 0.37
CA SER A 342 -0.36 20.99 -0.65
C SER A 342 -1.80 21.28 -0.21
N LYS A 343 -2.38 22.38 -0.70
CA LYS A 343 -3.79 22.70 -0.44
C LYS A 343 -4.76 21.66 -1.00
N GLN A 344 -4.34 20.85 -1.97
CA GLN A 344 -5.23 19.92 -2.67
C GLN A 344 -5.50 18.63 -1.88
N ALA A 345 -4.59 18.19 -1.01
CA ALA A 345 -4.72 16.91 -0.31
C ALA A 345 -5.77 16.88 0.83
N VAL A 346 -6.20 18.06 1.31
CA VAL A 346 -7.10 18.22 2.47
C VAL A 346 -8.49 18.75 2.06
N LEU A 347 -8.68 19.15 0.80
CA LEU A 347 -9.93 19.72 0.30
C LEU A 347 -10.88 18.65 -0.27
N SER A 348 -11.52 17.86 0.60
CA SER A 348 -12.75 17.14 0.23
C SER A 348 -13.94 17.41 1.16
N ALA A 349 -13.71 17.94 2.37
CA ALA A 349 -14.79 18.14 3.35
C ALA A 349 -15.64 19.41 3.14
N LYS A 350 -15.30 20.30 2.20
CA LYS A 350 -15.93 21.63 2.04
C LYS A 350 -16.64 21.89 0.72
N ARG A 351 -16.90 20.87 -0.11
CA ARG A 351 -17.77 21.09 -1.28
C ARG A 351 -19.22 21.04 -0.80
N GLU A 352 -19.65 22.13 -0.17
CA GLU A 352 -21.06 22.43 0.07
C GLU A 352 -21.83 22.09 -1.21
N MET A 353 -22.87 21.28 -1.06
CA MET A 353 -23.90 21.14 -2.08
C MET A 353 -24.33 22.55 -2.45
N ARG A 354 -23.91 23.03 -3.62
CA ARG A 354 -24.62 24.11 -4.30
C ARG A 354 -26.00 23.57 -4.58
N THR A 355 -26.91 23.81 -3.64
CA THR A 355 -28.36 23.69 -3.82
C THR A 355 -28.67 24.37 -5.13
N HIS A 356 -28.93 23.58 -6.17
CA HIS A 356 -29.60 24.09 -7.35
C HIS A 356 -31.00 24.47 -6.88
N ASN A 357 -31.19 25.77 -6.64
CA ASN A 357 -32.52 26.35 -6.55
C ASN A 357 -33.22 26.07 -7.88
N TRP A 358 -34.05 25.03 -7.88
CA TRP A 358 -35.16 24.97 -8.80
C TRP A 358 -36.21 25.96 -8.27
N ASN A 359 -36.16 27.18 -8.80
CA ASN A 359 -37.30 28.07 -8.73
C ASN A 359 -38.45 27.40 -9.47
N HIS A 360 -39.47 26.98 -8.73
CA HIS A 360 -40.82 26.87 -9.28
C HIS A 360 -41.42 28.27 -9.28
N ASP A 361 -41.46 28.90 -10.45
CA ASP A 361 -42.41 29.97 -10.73
C ASP A 361 -43.59 29.35 -11.50
N THR A 362 -44.76 29.45 -10.84
CA THR A 362 -46.14 29.56 -11.34
C THR A 362 -46.56 28.86 -12.62
#